data_AF-A0A7S4BND7-F1
#
_entry.id   AF-A0A7S4BND7-F1
#
_cell.length_a   1.000
_cell.length_b   1.000
_cell.length_c   1.000
_cell.angle_alpha   90.00
_cell.angle_beta   90.00
_cell.angle_gamma   90.00
#
_symmetry.space_group_name_H-M   'P 1'
#
loop_
_entity.id
_entity.type
_entity.pdbx_description
1 polymer ?
#
loop_
_entity_poly.entity_id
_entity_poly.type
_entity_poly.pdbx_seq_one_letter_code
_entity_poly.pdbx_strand_id
1 'polypeptide(L)'
;GTKHEISAPTYPAMKFGRLFAQELQEAKAWPLLRYKQLKKALKARVATQRTSSIFETGTFKRWIRDDMAKINTFWTHKQEELLGQGEDRSADEVKLTLKWLTLNYLAVLKIAKKHDKHCATNLSDAIAKVLISQPFVVGMRRSPLFTSLSSAVETGPCEGCYETVPNLLTLDCKHKARHLTTDRMPPPLHVFCSATPARVLAS
;
A
#
# COMPACT_ATOMS: atom_id res chain seq x y z
N GLY A 1 -47.24 -19.52 -0.16
CA GLY A 1 -45.88 -19.17 0.28
C GLY A 1 -45.28 -18.20 -0.71
N THR A 2 -45.31 -16.90 -0.40
CA THR A 2 -44.78 -15.82 -1.23
C THR A 2 -43.28 -15.67 -0.97
N LYS A 3 -42.46 -15.93 -1.99
CA LYS A 3 -41.01 -15.68 -1.95
C LYS A 3 -40.79 -14.17 -2.07
N HIS A 4 -40.34 -13.53 -1.00
CA HIS A 4 -39.82 -12.16 -1.06
C HIS A 4 -38.38 -12.21 -1.57
N GLU A 5 -38.18 -11.75 -2.80
CA GLU A 5 -36.86 -11.56 -3.40
C GLU A 5 -36.28 -10.24 -2.88
N ILE A 6 -35.31 -10.33 -1.97
CA ILE A 6 -34.61 -9.16 -1.43
C ILE A 6 -33.55 -8.74 -2.45
N SER A 7 -33.87 -7.73 -3.27
CA SER A 7 -32.90 -7.09 -4.16
C SER A 7 -31.82 -6.41 -3.32
N ALA A 8 -30.58 -6.90 -3.42
CA ALA A 8 -29.45 -6.27 -2.73
C ALA A 8 -29.29 -4.80 -3.20
N PRO A 9 -29.06 -3.86 -2.27
CA PRO A 9 -28.83 -2.46 -2.64
C PRO A 9 -27.60 -2.35 -3.56
N THR A 10 -27.82 -1.85 -4.77
CA THR A 10 -26.75 -1.60 -5.74
C THR A 10 -26.03 -0.31 -5.36
N TYR A 11 -24.96 -0.42 -4.57
CA TYR A 11 -24.14 0.75 -4.25
C TYR A 11 -23.41 1.22 -5.51
N PRO A 12 -23.53 2.51 -5.91
CA PRO A 12 -22.79 3.03 -7.04
C PRO A 12 -21.30 2.84 -6.78
N ALA A 13 -20.60 2.13 -7.67
CA ALA A 13 -19.18 1.82 -7.53
C ALA A 13 -18.36 3.11 -7.35
N MET A 14 -18.09 3.47 -6.10
CA MET A 14 -17.45 4.73 -5.75
C MET A 14 -16.03 4.73 -6.30
N LYS A 15 -15.72 5.74 -7.14
CA LYS A 15 -14.40 5.91 -7.73
C LYS A 15 -13.43 6.27 -6.59
N PHE A 16 -12.52 5.36 -6.23
CA PHE A 16 -11.52 5.55 -5.16
C PHE A 16 -10.86 6.93 -5.14
N GLY A 17 -10.59 7.55 -6.31
CA GLY A 17 -10.00 8.89 -6.36
C GLY A 17 -10.89 10.01 -5.79
N ARG A 18 -12.23 9.87 -5.84
CA ARG A 18 -13.18 10.80 -5.20
C ARG A 18 -13.18 10.60 -3.70
N LEU A 19 -13.27 9.34 -3.25
CA LEU A 19 -13.18 8.98 -1.84
C LEU A 19 -11.86 9.47 -1.24
N PHE A 20 -10.73 9.17 -1.87
CA PHE A 20 -9.41 9.63 -1.42
C PHE A 20 -9.33 11.16 -1.27
N ALA A 21 -9.92 11.92 -2.19
CA ALA A 21 -9.92 13.39 -2.11
C ALA A 21 -10.89 13.93 -1.05
N GLN A 22 -12.04 13.29 -0.87
CA GLN A 22 -13.08 13.69 0.08
C GLN A 22 -12.65 13.37 1.52
N GLU A 23 -12.21 12.14 1.76
CA GLU A 23 -11.82 11.65 3.08
C GLU A 23 -10.58 12.34 3.66
N LEU A 24 -9.82 13.04 2.81
CA LEU A 24 -8.60 13.77 3.18
C LEU A 24 -8.74 15.28 3.09
N GLN A 25 -9.97 15.81 3.01
CA GLN A 25 -10.18 17.26 3.06
C GLN A 25 -9.67 17.87 4.37
N GLU A 26 -9.86 17.17 5.50
CA GLU A 26 -9.37 17.56 6.82
C GLU A 26 -7.83 17.50 6.91
N ALA A 27 -7.20 16.61 6.14
CA ALA A 27 -5.75 16.39 6.10
C ALA A 27 -5.07 17.07 4.89
N LYS A 28 -5.62 18.18 4.37
CA LYS A 28 -5.18 18.81 3.12
C LYS A 28 -3.71 19.25 3.14
N ALA A 29 -3.19 19.61 4.31
CA ALA A 29 -1.80 20.05 4.48
C ALA A 29 -0.81 18.86 4.59
N TRP A 30 -1.29 17.66 4.81
CA TRP A 30 -0.43 16.49 5.02
C TRP A 30 0.08 15.96 3.67
N PRO A 31 1.30 15.41 3.62
CA PRO A 31 1.82 14.87 2.37
C PRO A 31 0.97 13.69 1.92
N LEU A 32 0.69 13.62 0.63
CA LEU A 32 -0.11 12.56 0.02
C LEU A 32 0.62 11.97 -1.17
N LEU A 33 0.35 10.69 -1.45
CA LEU A 33 0.66 10.13 -2.75
C LEU A 33 -0.01 10.98 -3.83
N ARG A 34 0.76 11.39 -4.85
CA ARG A 34 0.27 12.18 -5.99
C ARG A 34 -0.55 11.33 -6.96
N TYR A 35 -1.56 10.63 -6.44
CA TYR A 35 -2.35 9.60 -7.11
C TYR A 35 -2.97 10.10 -8.43
N LYS A 36 -3.52 11.32 -8.44
CA LYS A 36 -4.10 11.94 -9.65
C LYS A 36 -3.05 12.19 -10.73
N GLN A 37 -1.85 12.66 -10.35
CA GLN A 37 -0.75 12.95 -11.29
C GLN A 37 -0.18 11.65 -11.86
N LEU A 38 0.09 10.66 -11.01
CA LEU A 38 0.53 9.32 -11.42
C LEU A 38 -0.47 8.66 -12.39
N LYS A 39 -1.77 8.76 -12.09
CA LYS A 39 -2.83 8.25 -12.96
C LYS A 39 -2.88 8.99 -14.29
N LYS A 40 -2.65 10.31 -14.32
CA LYS A 40 -2.60 11.11 -15.56
C LYS A 40 -1.39 10.70 -16.40
N ALA A 41 -0.22 10.52 -15.78
CA ALA A 41 0.99 10.06 -16.46
C ALA A 41 0.79 8.68 -17.12
N LEU A 42 0.16 7.73 -16.42
CA LEU A 42 -0.20 6.43 -17.00
C LEU A 42 -1.14 6.55 -18.21
N LYS A 43 -2.18 7.39 -18.11
CA LYS A 43 -3.11 7.60 -19.22
C LYS A 43 -2.44 8.24 -20.43
N ALA A 44 -1.59 9.24 -20.22
CA ALA A 44 -0.86 9.90 -21.29
C ALA A 44 0.05 8.90 -22.02
N ARG A 45 0.72 8.01 -21.28
CA ARG A 45 1.54 6.93 -21.84
C ARG A 45 0.73 5.96 -22.69
N VAL A 46 -0.45 5.55 -22.22
CA VAL A 46 -1.34 4.66 -22.98
C VAL A 46 -1.81 5.33 -24.27
N ALA A 47 -2.12 6.63 -24.21
CA ALA A 47 -2.60 7.38 -25.37
C ALA A 47 -1.52 7.55 -26.45
N THR A 48 -0.25 7.67 -26.09
CA THR A 48 0.85 7.85 -27.06
C THR A 48 1.32 6.55 -27.72
N GLN A 49 0.77 5.39 -27.32
CA GLN A 49 1.14 4.05 -27.82
C GLN A 49 2.66 3.78 -27.82
N ARG A 50 3.46 4.53 -27.06
CA ARG A 50 4.90 4.29 -26.99
C ARG A 50 5.13 2.95 -26.31
N THR A 51 5.61 1.98 -27.09
CA THR A 51 6.11 0.70 -26.62
C THR A 51 7.08 0.95 -25.47
N SER A 52 6.84 0.23 -24.37
CA SER A 52 7.28 0.57 -23.02
C SER A 52 8.78 0.81 -22.90
N SER A 53 9.21 2.07 -23.03
CA SER A 53 10.59 2.43 -22.71
C SER A 53 10.88 2.13 -21.24
N ILE A 54 11.95 1.39 -20.98
CA ILE A 54 12.43 1.04 -19.63
C ILE A 54 12.66 2.32 -18.79
N PHE A 55 13.14 3.39 -19.43
CA PHE A 55 13.43 4.68 -18.78
C PHE A 55 12.19 5.36 -18.20
N GLU A 56 11.02 5.25 -18.85
CA GLU A 56 9.78 5.84 -18.34
C GLU A 56 9.29 5.15 -17.06
N THR A 57 9.50 3.84 -16.97
CA THR A 57 9.17 3.06 -15.78
C THR A 57 10.04 3.48 -14.59
N GLY A 58 11.31 3.85 -14.83
CA GLY A 58 12.21 4.38 -13.81
C GLY A 58 11.68 5.67 -13.16
N THR A 59 11.21 6.62 -13.97
CA THR A 59 10.64 7.89 -13.49
C THR A 59 9.39 7.68 -12.65
N PHE A 60 8.49 6.78 -13.09
CA PHE A 60 7.28 6.46 -12.34
C PHE A 60 7.58 5.82 -10.97
N LYS A 61 8.52 4.87 -10.92
CA LYS A 61 8.98 4.27 -9.66
C LYS A 61 9.63 5.31 -8.73
N ARG A 62 10.41 6.24 -9.29
CA ARG A 62 11.02 7.34 -8.54
C ARG A 62 9.94 8.19 -7.87
N TRP A 63 8.91 8.63 -8.60
CA TRP A 63 7.83 9.43 -8.01
C TRP A 63 7.09 8.74 -6.86
N ILE A 64 6.83 7.43 -6.96
CA ILE A 64 6.22 6.68 -5.87
C ILE A 64 7.16 6.65 -4.64
N ARG A 65 8.46 6.41 -4.85
CA ARG A 65 9.45 6.43 -3.76
C ARG A 65 9.56 7.80 -3.10
N ASP A 66 9.61 8.87 -3.88
CA ASP A 66 9.67 10.24 -3.37
C ASP A 66 8.44 10.56 -2.50
N ASP A 67 7.25 10.13 -2.93
CA ASP A 67 6.01 10.34 -2.18
C ASP A 67 6.00 9.51 -0.89
N MET A 68 6.43 8.25 -0.94
CA MET A 68 6.56 7.41 0.26
C MET A 68 7.57 7.98 1.25
N ALA A 69 8.70 8.53 0.78
CA ALA A 69 9.69 9.17 1.64
C ALA A 69 9.08 10.36 2.40
N LYS A 70 8.33 11.23 1.72
CA LYS A 70 7.62 12.36 2.36
C LYS A 70 6.60 11.90 3.39
N ILE A 71 5.84 10.87 3.07
CA ILE A 71 4.85 10.26 3.98
C ILE A 71 5.55 9.70 5.22
N ASN A 72 6.67 8.98 5.05
CA ASN A 72 7.44 8.44 6.16
C ASN A 72 8.00 9.55 7.07
N THR A 73 8.62 10.58 6.50
CA THR A 73 9.16 11.72 7.27
C THR A 73 8.06 12.39 8.08
N PHE A 74 6.91 12.67 7.45
CA PHE A 74 5.78 13.28 8.16
C PHE A 74 5.23 12.36 9.25
N TRP A 75 5.08 11.06 8.98
CA TRP A 75 4.61 10.11 9.97
C TRP A 75 5.51 10.05 11.20
N THR A 76 6.83 10.01 11.03
CA THR A 76 7.77 10.00 12.17
C THR A 76 7.54 11.20 13.08
N HIS A 77 7.49 12.42 12.52
CA HIS A 77 7.24 13.62 13.31
C HIS A 77 5.84 13.64 13.94
N LYS A 78 4.82 13.24 13.18
CA LYS A 78 3.43 13.23 13.67
C LYS A 78 3.24 12.21 14.80
N GLN A 79 3.94 11.08 14.72
CA GLN A 79 3.93 10.06 15.76
C GLN A 79 4.58 10.59 17.05
N GLU A 80 5.73 11.25 16.96
CA GLU A 80 6.40 11.88 18.10
C GLU A 80 5.50 12.94 18.76
N GLU A 81 4.88 13.80 17.95
CA GLU A 81 3.93 14.83 18.40
C GLU A 81 2.75 14.21 19.18
N LEU A 82 2.08 13.20 18.59
CA LEU A 82 0.93 12.56 19.21
C LEU A 82 1.28 11.76 20.47
N LEU A 83 2.50 11.23 20.56
CA LEU A 83 2.97 10.55 21.77
C LEU A 83 3.37 11.55 22.86
N GLY A 84 3.90 12.71 22.49
CA GLY A 84 4.30 13.77 23.42
C GLY A 84 3.13 14.47 24.11
N GLN A 85 1.93 14.44 23.52
CA GLN A 85 0.71 15.04 24.09
C GLN A 85 0.15 14.30 25.33
N GLY A 86 0.69 13.13 25.71
CA GLY A 86 0.22 12.41 26.90
C GLY A 86 -1.21 11.89 26.77
N GLU A 87 -2.01 11.99 27.84
CA GLU A 87 -3.42 11.57 27.86
C GLU A 87 -4.36 12.59 27.21
N ASP A 88 -3.98 13.87 27.12
CA ASP A 88 -4.76 14.96 26.50
C ASP A 88 -4.79 14.90 24.96
N ARG A 89 -4.34 13.79 24.37
CA ARG A 89 -4.34 13.60 22.91
C ARG A 89 -5.76 13.63 22.37
N SER A 90 -5.97 14.37 21.28
CA SER A 90 -7.26 14.36 20.59
C SER A 90 -7.51 13.00 19.93
N ALA A 91 -8.51 12.26 20.41
CA ALA A 91 -8.91 10.98 19.84
C ALA A 91 -9.26 11.10 18.34
N ASP A 92 -9.81 12.25 17.94
CA ASP A 92 -10.18 12.53 16.56
C ASP A 92 -8.94 12.71 15.67
N GLU A 93 -7.88 13.32 16.20
CA GLU A 93 -6.63 13.47 15.46
C GLU A 93 -5.92 12.13 15.25
N VAL A 94 -5.96 11.24 16.24
CA VAL A 94 -5.43 9.87 16.11
C VAL A 94 -6.22 9.09 15.05
N LYS A 95 -7.56 9.18 15.05
CA LYS A 95 -8.43 8.57 14.03
C LYS A 95 -8.14 9.13 12.63
N LEU A 96 -8.01 10.45 12.51
CA LEU A 96 -7.67 11.12 11.25
C LEU A 96 -6.30 10.66 10.73
N THR A 97 -5.33 10.50 11.63
CA THR A 97 -3.99 9.99 11.31
C THR A 97 -4.03 8.55 10.80
N LEU A 98 -4.74 7.66 11.48
CA LEU A 98 -4.91 6.26 11.04
C LEU A 98 -5.60 6.18 9.66
N LYS A 99 -6.64 6.99 9.46
CA LYS A 99 -7.36 7.12 8.20
C LYS A 99 -6.43 7.60 7.07
N TRP A 100 -5.61 8.62 7.32
CA TRP A 100 -4.63 9.13 6.37
C TRP A 100 -3.57 8.10 5.99
N LEU A 101 -3.00 7.38 6.96
CA LEU A 101 -2.02 6.30 6.71
C LEU A 101 -2.63 5.21 5.82
N THR A 102 -3.84 4.77 6.16
CA THR A 102 -4.57 3.71 5.45
C THR A 102 -4.86 4.11 4.01
N LEU A 103 -5.33 5.34 3.79
CA LEU A 103 -5.63 5.83 2.44
C LEU A 103 -4.37 5.95 1.57
N ASN A 104 -3.24 6.40 2.13
CA ASN A 104 -1.97 6.43 1.40
C ASN A 104 -1.47 5.02 1.04
N TYR A 105 -1.53 4.08 1.98
CA TYR A 105 -1.21 2.67 1.73
C TYR A 105 -2.04 2.11 0.56
N LEU A 106 -3.37 2.29 0.60
CA LEU A 106 -4.27 1.84 -0.47
C LEU A 106 -4.00 2.55 -1.80
N ALA A 107 -3.67 3.83 -1.78
CA ALA A 107 -3.37 4.59 -2.99
C ALA A 107 -2.11 4.07 -3.68
N VAL A 108 -1.07 3.70 -2.92
CA VAL A 108 0.17 3.10 -3.44
C VAL A 108 -0.11 1.76 -4.11
N LEU A 109 -0.84 0.87 -3.44
CA LEU A 109 -1.20 -0.43 -4.02
C LEU A 109 -2.06 -0.29 -5.27
N LYS A 110 -3.05 0.61 -5.25
CA LYS A 110 -3.95 0.82 -6.40
C LYS A 110 -3.21 1.42 -7.59
N ILE A 111 -2.26 2.34 -7.38
CA ILE A 111 -1.53 2.94 -8.48
C ILE A 111 -0.53 1.96 -9.10
N ALA A 112 0.12 1.13 -8.29
CA ALA A 112 1.01 0.06 -8.77
C ALA A 112 0.22 -1.00 -9.56
N LYS A 113 -0.92 -1.45 -9.04
CA LYS A 113 -1.82 -2.37 -9.78
C LYS A 113 -2.34 -1.73 -11.08
N LYS A 114 -2.57 -0.43 -11.10
CA LYS A 114 -2.98 0.29 -12.32
C LYS A 114 -1.83 0.36 -13.33
N HIS A 115 -0.59 0.55 -12.89
CA HIS A 115 0.58 0.51 -13.76
C HIS A 115 0.70 -0.85 -14.46
N ASP A 116 0.60 -1.96 -13.73
CA ASP A 116 0.75 -3.31 -14.31
C ASP A 116 -0.29 -3.63 -15.38
N LYS A 117 -1.53 -3.13 -15.21
CA LYS A 117 -2.58 -3.23 -16.24
C LYS A 117 -2.23 -2.56 -17.57
N HIS A 118 -1.31 -1.61 -17.58
CA HIS A 118 -0.98 -0.80 -18.75
C HIS A 118 0.44 -1.02 -19.28
N CYS A 119 1.33 -1.63 -18.49
CA CYS A 119 2.77 -1.67 -18.80
C CYS A 119 3.36 -3.08 -18.86
N ALA A 120 2.54 -4.14 -18.72
CA ALA A 120 2.97 -5.54 -18.76
C ALA A 120 4.17 -5.84 -17.82
N THR A 121 4.22 -5.14 -16.68
CA THR A 121 5.23 -5.33 -15.63
C THR A 121 4.62 -5.98 -14.38
N ASN A 122 5.49 -6.39 -13.45
CA ASN A 122 5.12 -6.83 -12.10
C ASN A 122 5.51 -5.78 -11.04
N LEU A 123 5.16 -4.51 -11.24
CA LEU A 123 5.47 -3.42 -10.31
C LEU A 123 4.71 -3.59 -8.99
N SER A 124 3.45 -4.05 -9.03
CA SER A 124 2.61 -4.20 -7.83
C SER A 124 3.20 -5.18 -6.82
N ASP A 125 3.74 -6.32 -7.26
CA ASP A 125 4.41 -7.28 -6.37
C ASP A 125 5.67 -6.68 -5.73
N ALA A 126 6.53 -6.05 -6.54
CA ALA A 126 7.73 -5.39 -6.06
C ALA A 126 7.41 -4.26 -5.06
N ILE A 127 6.40 -3.43 -5.35
CA ILE A 127 5.96 -2.35 -4.45
C ILE A 127 5.35 -2.94 -3.18
N ALA A 128 4.53 -3.99 -3.25
CA ALA A 128 3.94 -4.60 -2.06
C ALA A 128 5.02 -5.08 -1.07
N LYS A 129 6.07 -5.73 -1.57
CA LYS A 129 7.22 -6.19 -0.75
C LYS A 129 7.97 -5.04 -0.08
N VAL A 130 8.15 -3.91 -0.77
CA VAL A 130 8.79 -2.71 -0.19
C VAL A 130 7.85 -1.97 0.76
N LEU A 131 6.54 -1.97 0.47
CA LEU A 131 5.54 -1.20 1.20
C LEU A 131 5.36 -1.71 2.63
N ILE A 132 5.39 -3.03 2.84
CA ILE A 132 5.23 -3.64 4.17
C ILE A 132 6.35 -3.28 5.15
N SER A 133 7.52 -2.87 4.66
CA SER A 133 8.66 -2.44 5.48
C SER A 133 8.75 -0.92 5.64
N GLN A 134 7.84 -0.15 5.04
CA GLN A 134 7.84 1.31 5.19
C GLN A 134 7.46 1.72 6.61
N PRO A 135 8.15 2.71 7.22
CA PRO A 135 7.85 3.22 8.56
C PRO A 135 6.37 3.52 8.81
N PHE A 136 5.69 4.19 7.89
CA PHE A 136 4.27 4.52 8.05
C PHE A 136 3.36 3.28 8.09
N VAL A 137 3.73 2.20 7.39
CA VAL A 137 2.99 0.94 7.37
C VAL A 137 3.28 0.11 8.61
N VAL A 138 4.53 0.08 9.06
CA VAL A 138 4.91 -0.54 10.33
C VAL A 138 4.22 0.17 11.49
N GLY A 139 4.15 1.51 11.44
CA GLY A 139 3.45 2.36 12.40
C GLY A 139 1.97 2.02 12.53
N MET A 140 1.24 1.83 11.43
CA MET A 140 -0.17 1.39 11.47
C MET A 140 -0.38 0.10 12.27
N ARG A 141 0.59 -0.82 12.26
CA ARG A 141 0.47 -2.14 12.90
C ARG A 141 1.00 -2.18 14.33
N ARG A 142 2.00 -1.37 14.64
CA ARG A 142 2.78 -1.47 15.89
C ARG A 142 2.70 -0.25 16.77
N SER A 143 2.15 0.87 16.27
CA SER A 143 2.07 2.08 17.07
C SER A 143 1.09 1.90 18.23
N PRO A 144 1.48 2.23 19.48
CA PRO A 144 0.58 2.18 20.62
C PRO A 144 -0.60 3.16 20.46
N LEU A 145 -0.45 4.20 19.63
CA LEU A 145 -1.52 5.17 19.31
C LEU A 145 -2.81 4.49 18.82
N PHE A 146 -2.70 3.34 18.14
CA PHE A 146 -3.84 2.67 17.51
C PHE A 146 -4.37 1.48 18.32
N THR A 147 -3.73 1.13 19.44
CA THR A 147 -4.15 -0.02 20.26
C THR A 147 -5.51 0.24 20.92
N SER A 148 -5.72 1.46 21.44
CA SER A 148 -6.98 1.87 22.08
C SER A 148 -8.16 1.96 21.11
N LEU A 149 -7.91 2.19 19.82
CA LEU A 149 -8.97 2.21 18.80
C LEU A 149 -9.51 0.81 18.50
N SER A 150 -8.72 -0.24 18.77
CA SER A 150 -9.14 -1.63 18.52
C SER A 150 -10.02 -2.18 19.64
N SER A 151 -9.77 -1.79 20.90
CA SER A 151 -10.53 -2.28 22.05
C SER A 151 -11.96 -1.71 22.15
N ALA A 152 -12.22 -0.54 21.56
CA ALA A 152 -13.53 0.12 21.63
C ALA A 152 -14.63 -0.60 20.83
N VAL A 153 -14.29 -1.58 19.99
CA VAL A 153 -15.25 -2.27 19.12
C VAL A 153 -15.91 -3.48 19.80
N GLU A 154 -15.33 -4.02 20.87
CA GLU A 154 -15.74 -5.33 21.42
C GLU A 154 -16.80 -5.28 22.53
N THR A 155 -17.17 -4.11 23.05
CA THR A 155 -18.06 -4.03 24.24
C THR A 155 -19.49 -3.58 23.96
N GLY A 156 -19.92 -3.50 22.70
CA GLY A 156 -21.33 -3.28 22.36
C GLY A 156 -22.11 -4.59 22.42
N PRO A 157 -23.19 -4.74 23.22
CA PRO A 157 -24.08 -5.89 23.15
C PRO A 157 -24.74 -5.91 21.77
N CYS A 158 -24.16 -6.68 20.86
CA CYS A 158 -24.65 -6.82 19.50
C CYS A 158 -25.75 -7.90 19.49
N GLU A 159 -26.94 -7.56 19.99
CA GLU A 159 -28.15 -8.33 19.68
C GLU A 159 -28.52 -8.05 18.21
N GLY A 160 -28.00 -8.85 17.28
CA GLY A 160 -28.78 -9.22 16.09
C GLY A 160 -28.33 -8.78 14.69
N CYS A 161 -27.16 -8.18 14.47
CA CYS A 161 -26.73 -7.80 13.10
C CYS A 161 -25.26 -8.14 12.80
N TYR A 162 -25.03 -9.35 12.29
CA TYR A 162 -23.74 -9.83 11.76
C TYR A 162 -23.47 -9.25 10.35
N GLU A 163 -23.34 -7.95 10.21
CA GLU A 163 -22.58 -7.40 9.08
C GLU A 163 -21.14 -7.20 9.51
N THR A 164 -20.36 -8.27 9.32
CA THR A 164 -18.91 -8.32 9.50
C THR A 164 -18.27 -7.17 8.70
N VAL A 165 -17.96 -6.05 9.35
CA VAL A 165 -17.13 -5.02 8.74
C VAL A 165 -15.77 -5.68 8.50
N PRO A 166 -15.29 -5.80 7.25
CA PRO A 166 -14.02 -6.43 6.98
C PRO A 166 -12.96 -5.61 7.70
N ASN A 167 -12.37 -6.20 8.73
CA ASN A 167 -11.25 -5.67 9.46
C ASN A 167 -10.22 -5.23 8.41
N LEU A 168 -10.02 -3.91 8.30
CA LEU A 168 -9.24 -3.30 7.20
C LEU A 168 -7.78 -3.76 7.21
N LEU A 169 -7.33 -4.37 8.32
CA LEU A 169 -6.01 -4.97 8.48
C LEU A 169 -5.97 -6.45 8.06
N THR A 170 -7.12 -7.10 7.90
CA THR A 170 -7.25 -8.44 7.27
C THR A 170 -7.40 -8.27 5.76
N LEU A 171 -6.45 -7.57 5.14
CA LEU A 171 -6.26 -7.64 3.70
C LEU A 171 -5.81 -9.07 3.38
N ASP A 172 -6.81 -9.91 3.10
CA ASP A 172 -6.73 -11.29 2.70
C ASP A 172 -5.61 -11.44 1.64
N CYS A 173 -4.45 -11.95 2.07
CA CYS A 173 -3.34 -12.36 1.21
C CYS A 173 -3.72 -13.62 0.42
N LYS A 174 -4.90 -13.64 -0.19
CA LYS A 174 -5.25 -14.57 -1.27
C LYS A 174 -4.53 -14.11 -2.54
N HIS A 175 -3.21 -14.09 -2.49
CA HIS A 175 -2.39 -14.16 -3.67
C HIS A 175 -2.59 -15.56 -4.23
N LYS A 176 -3.52 -15.64 -5.18
CA LYS A 176 -3.79 -16.81 -6.01
C LYS A 176 -2.44 -17.31 -6.53
N ALA A 177 -1.93 -18.39 -5.93
CA ALA A 177 -0.81 -19.15 -6.46
C ALA A 177 -1.26 -19.67 -7.83
N ARG A 178 -1.04 -18.86 -8.87
CA ARG A 178 -1.14 -19.34 -10.24
C ARG A 178 0.05 -20.25 -10.45
N HIS A 179 -0.26 -21.53 -10.59
CA HIS A 179 0.60 -22.56 -11.18
C HIS A 179 1.64 -21.96 -12.14
N LEU A 180 2.88 -21.88 -11.68
CA LEU A 180 4.03 -22.02 -12.56
C LEU A 180 4.14 -23.52 -12.82
N THR A 181 3.46 -23.98 -13.87
CA THR A 181 3.78 -25.25 -14.50
C THR A 181 5.21 -25.17 -15.01
N THR A 182 6.04 -26.01 -14.41
CA THR A 182 7.30 -26.55 -14.92
C THR A 182 7.34 -26.59 -16.45
N ASP A 183 8.24 -25.83 -17.06
CA ASP A 183 8.93 -26.31 -18.23
C ASP A 183 10.35 -25.69 -18.32
N ARG A 184 11.32 -26.58 -18.57
CA ARG A 184 12.75 -26.36 -18.85
C ARG A 184 13.66 -25.87 -17.71
N MET A 185 14.14 -26.85 -16.95
CA MET A 185 15.49 -26.78 -16.35
C MET A 185 16.55 -26.75 -17.48
N PRO A 186 17.47 -25.77 -17.49
CA PRO A 186 18.74 -25.91 -18.20
C PRO A 186 19.73 -26.79 -17.40
N PRO A 187 20.67 -27.48 -18.07
CA PRO A 187 21.63 -28.37 -17.41
C PRO A 187 22.62 -27.60 -16.53
N PRO A 188 23.22 -28.27 -15.52
CA PRO A 188 24.17 -27.64 -14.61
C PRO A 188 25.45 -27.26 -15.36
N LEU A 189 25.79 -25.97 -15.32
CA LEU A 189 27.12 -25.49 -15.71
C LEU A 189 28.11 -25.89 -14.61
N HIS A 190 29.18 -26.56 -15.04
CA HIS A 190 30.32 -26.93 -14.21
C HIS A 190 30.91 -25.70 -13.50
N VAL A 191 30.97 -25.78 -12.18
CA VAL A 191 31.67 -24.81 -11.34
C VAL A 191 33.18 -25.03 -11.54
N PHE A 192 33.82 -24.12 -12.28
CA PHE A 192 35.26 -23.98 -12.25
C PHE A 192 35.65 -23.40 -10.88
N CYS A 193 36.35 -24.20 -10.10
CA CYS A 193 36.97 -23.79 -8.85
C CYS A 193 38.24 -22.98 -9.18
N SER A 194 38.16 -21.65 -9.20
CA SER A 194 39.33 -20.78 -9.32
C SER A 194 39.98 -20.61 -7.95
N ALA A 195 41.15 -21.22 -7.78
CA ALA A 195 42.02 -21.07 -6.63
C ALA A 195 42.42 -19.59 -6.41
N THR A 196 42.39 -19.16 -5.16
CA THR A 196 42.87 -17.85 -4.72
C THR A 196 44.39 -17.92 -4.50
N PRO A 197 45.22 -17.07 -5.14
CA PRO A 197 46.64 -17.03 -4.82
C PRO A 197 46.90 -16.30 -3.50
N ALA A 198 47.81 -16.88 -2.72
CA ALA A 198 48.29 -16.38 -1.44
C ALA A 198 48.98 -15.01 -1.58
N ARG A 199 48.68 -14.13 -0.62
CA ARG A 199 49.29 -12.80 -0.47
C ARG A 199 50.69 -12.98 0.12
N VAL A 200 51.73 -12.66 -0.65
CA VAL A 200 53.11 -12.55 -0.15
C VAL A 200 53.21 -11.26 0.66
N LEU A 201 53.55 -11.38 1.93
CA LEU A 201 54.07 -10.30 2.76
C LEU A 201 55.54 -10.09 2.38
N ALA A 202 55.87 -8.89 1.92
CA ALA A 202 57.26 -8.42 1.84
C ALA A 202 57.49 -7.39 2.94
N SER A 203 58.63 -7.55 3.61
CA SER A 203 59.21 -6.71 4.65
C SER A 203 59.60 -5.32 4.17
#